data_AF-A0A3C2C4B7-F1
#
_entry.id   AF-A0A3C2C4B7-F1
#
_cell.length_a   1.000
_cell.length_b   1.000
_cell.length_c   1.000
_cell.angle_alpha   90.00
_cell.angle_beta   90.00
_cell.angle_gamma   90.00
#
_symmetry.space_group_name_H-M   'P 1'
#
loop_
_entity.id
_entity.type
_entity.pdbx_description
1 polymer ?
#
loop_
_entity_poly.entity_id
_entity_poly.type
_entity_poly.pdbx_seq_one_letter_code
_entity_poly.pdbx_strand_id
1 'polypeptide(L)' 'MYFQGKAHKFGSDINTDYIISGKYKFKTLDMAELAGHILEDLDPEFSSKIKPGDFIVAGTNFGCGSSREQA' A
#
# COMPACT_ATOMS: atom_id res chain seq x y z
N MET A 1 2.49 -24.39 -3.89
CA MET A 1 1.71 -23.36 -4.61
C MET A 1 2.70 -22.41 -5.27
N TYR A 2 2.47 -22.02 -6.53
CA TYR A 2 3.32 -21.05 -7.24
C TYR A 2 2.49 -19.82 -7.58
N PHE A 3 3.06 -18.63 -7.38
CA PHE A 3 2.45 -17.36 -7.75
C PHE A 3 3.38 -16.60 -8.72
N GLN A 4 2.82 -15.85 -9.66
CA GLN A 4 3.56 -15.11 -10.68
C GLN A 4 2.86 -13.76 -10.96
N GLY A 5 3.64 -12.70 -11.13
CA GLY A 5 3.15 -11.34 -11.34
C GLY A 5 4.26 -10.30 -11.32
N LYS A 6 3.91 -9.03 -11.59
CA LYS A 6 4.90 -7.94 -11.64
C LYS A 6 5.30 -7.52 -10.23
N ALA A 7 6.60 -7.29 -10.01
CA ALA A 7 7.09 -6.68 -8.78
C ALA A 7 7.09 -5.16 -8.89
N HIS A 8 6.45 -4.50 -7.91
CA HIS A 8 6.51 -3.06 -7.68
C HIS A 8 7.42 -2.81 -6.49
N LYS A 9 8.59 -2.22 -6.73
CA LYS A 9 9.66 -2.12 -5.75
C LYS A 9 9.62 -0.79 -4.98
N PHE A 10 9.67 -0.87 -3.66
CA PHE A 10 9.76 0.27 -2.75
C PHE A 10 11.00 0.16 -1.85
N GLY A 11 11.31 1.26 -1.15
CA GLY A 11 12.43 1.34 -0.21
C GLY A 11 12.16 0.64 1.13
N SER A 12 13.04 0.90 2.10
CA SER A 12 12.84 0.52 3.51
C SER A 12 11.93 1.52 4.23
N ASP A 13 11.47 1.15 5.42
CA ASP A 13 10.74 2.03 6.36
C ASP A 13 9.44 2.63 5.79
N ILE A 14 8.79 1.87 4.90
CA ILE A 14 7.45 2.21 4.41
C ILE A 14 6.46 1.97 5.54
N ASN A 15 6.09 3.05 6.21
CA ASN A 15 5.18 3.00 7.35
C ASN A 15 3.70 2.90 6.91
N THR A 16 2.82 2.62 7.87
CA THR A 16 1.37 2.46 7.62
C THR A 16 0.71 3.69 7.01
N ASP A 17 1.25 4.89 7.21
CA ASP A 17 0.71 6.13 6.64
C ASP A 17 1.15 6.34 5.18
N TYR A 18 2.29 5.78 4.79
CA TYR A 18 2.64 5.68 3.37
C TYR A 18 1.83 4.61 2.64
N ILE A 19 1.50 3.48 3.30
CA ILE A 19 0.69 2.43 2.68
C ILE A 19 -0.72 2.93 2.36
N ILE A 20 -1.38 3.57 3.33
CA ILE A 20 -2.62 4.32 3.13
C ILE A 20 -2.53 5.57 3.99
N SER A 21 -2.76 6.75 3.40
CA SER A 21 -2.64 7.99 4.16
C SER A 21 -3.68 8.08 5.28
N GLY A 22 -3.24 8.50 6.47
CA GLY A 22 -4.12 8.69 7.63
C GLY A 22 -5.32 9.60 7.35
N LYS A 23 -5.21 10.51 6.38
CA LYS A 23 -6.29 11.43 5.96
C LYS A 23 -7.55 10.72 5.41
N TYR A 24 -7.45 9.46 4.98
CA TYR A 24 -8.59 8.66 4.51
C TYR A 24 -9.09 7.66 5.57
N LYS A 25 -8.19 7.17 6.42
CA LYS A 25 -8.52 6.17 7.46
C LYS A 25 -9.59 6.64 8.44
N PHE A 26 -9.73 7.95 8.64
CA PHE A 26 -10.77 8.54 9.49
C PHE A 26 -12.05 8.94 8.73
N LYS A 27 -12.05 8.85 7.39
CA LYS A 27 -13.17 9.25 6.54
C LYS A 27 -14.08 8.10 6.16
N THR A 28 -13.52 6.89 6.01
CA THR A 28 -14.25 5.72 5.53
C THR A 28 -13.66 4.43 6.10
N LEU A 29 -14.49 3.39 6.20
CA LEU A 29 -14.08 2.01 6.46
C LEU A 29 -14.21 1.13 5.20
N ASP A 30 -14.60 1.72 4.06
CA ASP A 30 -14.70 0.99 2.80
C ASP A 30 -13.31 0.69 2.25
N MET A 31 -12.94 -0.60 2.27
CA MET A 31 -11.64 -1.05 1.79
C MET A 31 -11.46 -0.83 0.28
N ALA A 32 -12.53 -0.80 -0.51
CA ALA A 32 -12.43 -0.52 -1.94
C ALA A 32 -12.07 0.95 -2.19
N GLU A 33 -12.66 1.86 -1.41
CA GLU A 33 -12.31 3.28 -1.44
C GLU A 33 -10.86 3.49 -0.98
N LEU A 34 -10.46 2.87 0.15
CA LEU A 34 -9.10 2.96 0.68
C LEU A 34 -8.05 2.38 -0.28
N ALA A 35 -8.36 1.29 -0.98
CA ALA A 35 -7.48 0.71 -2.00
C ALA A 35 -7.20 1.67 -3.17
N GLY A 36 -8.09 2.61 -3.45
CA GLY A 36 -7.87 3.68 -4.44
C GLY A 36 -6.71 4.61 -4.09
N HIS A 37 -6.31 4.64 -2.81
CA HIS A 37 -5.30 5.51 -2.23
C HIS A 37 -4.03 4.77 -1.79
N ILE A 38 -3.87 3.51 -2.19
CA ILE A 38 -2.73 2.70 -1.79
C ILE A 38 -1.42 3.29 -2.32
N LEU A 39 -0.47 3.52 -1.41
CA LEU A 39 0.89 4.04 -1.68
C LEU A 39 0.92 5.38 -2.44
N GLU A 40 -0.17 6.16 -2.41
CA GLU A 40 -0.32 7.39 -3.19
C GLU A 40 0.71 8.48 -2.83
N ASP A 41 1.13 8.52 -1.56
CA ASP A 41 2.10 9.53 -1.09
C ASP A 41 3.52 9.20 -1.59
N LEU A 42 3.76 7.97 -2.08
CA LEU A 42 5.01 7.54 -2.71
C LEU A 42 4.92 7.53 -4.24
N ASP A 43 3.78 7.10 -4.79
CA ASP A 43 3.46 7.12 -6.22
C ASP A 43 1.96 7.43 -6.40
N PRO A 44 1.58 8.67 -6.75
CA PRO A 44 0.19 9.11 -6.84
C PRO A 44 -0.68 8.32 -7.82
N GLU A 45 -0.08 7.62 -8.78
CA GLU A 45 -0.79 6.82 -9.78
C GLU A 45 -0.75 5.31 -9.45
N PHE A 46 -0.20 4.92 -8.28
CA PHE A 46 0.07 3.52 -7.97
C PHE A 46 -1.17 2.62 -8.00
N SER A 47 -2.30 3.10 -7.48
CA SER A 47 -3.57 2.36 -7.48
C SER A 47 -4.05 1.99 -8.89
N SER A 48 -3.69 2.78 -9.91
CA SER A 48 -3.98 2.48 -11.32
C SER A 48 -2.95 1.56 -11.98
N LYS A 49 -1.73 1.49 -11.42
CA LYS A 49 -0.60 0.72 -11.95
C LYS A 49 -0.60 -0.73 -11.46
N ILE A 50 -1.01 -0.96 -10.22
CA ILE A 50 -1.06 -2.29 -9.61
C ILE A 50 -2.25 -3.10 -10.14
N LYS A 51 -2.04 -4.38 -10.40
CA LYS A 51 -3.07 -5.30 -10.89
C LYS A 51 -3.19 -6.53 -9.98
N PRO A 52 -4.35 -7.20 -9.95
CA PRO A 52 -4.48 -8.48 -9.27
C PRO A 52 -3.38 -9.45 -9.74
N GLY A 53 -2.66 -10.04 -8.78
CA GLY A 53 -1.53 -10.93 -9.02
C GLY A 53 -0.15 -10.27 -8.97
N ASP A 54 -0.07 -8.93 -8.98
CA ASP A 54 1.18 -8.21 -8.75
C ASP A 54 1.63 -8.27 -7.29
N PHE A 55 2.90 -7.92 -7.07
CA PHE A 55 3.55 -7.97 -5.76
C PHE A 55 4.13 -6.62 -5.38
N ILE A 56 3.97 -6.25 -4.12
CA ILE A 56 4.75 -5.18 -3.49
C ILE A 56 6.03 -5.83 -2.94
N VAL A 57 7.18 -5.30 -3.33
CA VAL A 57 8.49 -5.73 -2.84
C VAL A 57 9.16 -4.54 -2.18
N ALA A 58 9.35 -4.59 -0.87
CA ALA A 58 9.94 -3.49 -0.12
C ALA A 58 11.28 -3.89 0.51
N GLY A 59 11.99 -2.90 1.01
CA GLY A 59 13.17 -3.09 1.84
C GLY A 59 12.82 -3.58 3.24
N THR A 60 13.67 -3.25 4.21
CA THR A 60 13.46 -3.62 5.62
C THR A 60 12.35 -2.77 6.24
N ASN A 61 11.68 -3.32 7.27
CA ASN A 61 10.73 -2.57 8.11
C ASN A 61 9.50 -2.02 7.35
N PHE A 62 9.01 -2.76 6.35
CA PHE A 62 7.74 -2.46 5.68
C PHE A 62 6.55 -2.67 6.64
N GLY A 63 5.58 -1.76 6.61
CA GLY A 63 4.41 -1.77 7.51
C GLY A 63 4.69 -1.22 8.91
N CYS A 64 5.80 -0.50 9.11
CA CYS A 64 6.13 0.07 10.42
C CYS A 64 5.22 1.24 10.81
N GLY A 65 5.35 1.73 12.04
CA GLY A 65 4.56 2.87 12.52
C GLY A 65 3.31 2.45 13.29
N SER A 66 2.20 3.18 13.11
CA SER A 66 1.00 2.99 13.92
C SER A 66 0.29 1.67 13.62
N SER A 67 -0.29 1.02 14.63
CA SER A 67 -1.11 -0.17 14.45
C SER A 67 -2.38 0.18 13.65
N ARG A 68 -2.42 -0.19 12.36
CA ARG A 68 -3.51 0.11 11.44
C ARG A 68 -3.81 -1.11 10.59
N GLU A 69 -4.99 -1.68 10.77
CA GLU A 69 -5.44 -2.85 10.01
C GLU A 69 -5.83 -2.51 8.56
N GLN A 70 -6.02 -1.21 8.27
CA GLN A 70 -6.31 -0.74 6.92
C GLN A 70 -5.11 -0.82 5.97
N ALA A 71 -3.89 -0.79 6.51
CA ALA A 71 -2.64 -0.85 5.76
C ALA A 71 -2.23 -2.31 5.55
#